data_AF-A0A7W8JYV0-F1
#
_entry.id   AF-A0A7W8JYV0-F1
#
_cell.length_a   1.000
_cell.length_b   1.000
_cell.length_c   1.000
_cell.angle_alpha   90.00
_cell.angle_beta   90.00
_cell.angle_gamma   90.00
#
_symmetry.space_group_name_H-M   'P 1'
#
loop_
_entity.id
_entity.type
_entity.pdbx_description
1 polymer ?
#
loop_
_entity_poly.entity_id
_entity_poly.type
_entity_poly.pdbx_seq_one_letter_code
_entity_poly.pdbx_strand_id
1 'polypeptide(L)'
;MTFPTTRDEYRQRLMHDIFRLVQMIEADDNFYCGAEALARGVHFDVREYFHAQRWQPIPVYEGIQAHVPLNEPLTLLMVHYAGEGGRRFIQGKIVNIQSPPRPGDGAGFEIVPKGCRLPRRFHYRVSEEAALTVWRGFVSESLMPGTPLYHHETLPPIRYDAAQ
;
A
#
# COMPACT_ATOMS: atom_id res chain seq x y z
N MET A 1 -4.86 -7.84 -14.28
CA MET A 1 -4.17 -9.01 -13.70
C MET A 1 -4.56 -9.09 -12.24
N THR A 2 -4.96 -10.27 -11.78
CA THR A 2 -5.19 -10.58 -10.36
C THR A 2 -3.86 -10.42 -9.62
N PHE A 3 -3.89 -9.93 -8.37
CA PHE A 3 -2.68 -9.82 -7.57
C PHE A 3 -2.15 -11.24 -7.26
N PRO A 4 -0.83 -11.50 -7.34
CA PRO A 4 -0.26 -12.81 -7.03
C PRO A 4 -0.58 -13.18 -5.58
N THR A 5 -1.10 -14.39 -5.38
CA THR A 5 -1.51 -14.94 -4.07
C THR A 5 -0.52 -15.97 -3.54
N THR A 6 0.35 -16.50 -4.41
CA THR A 6 1.41 -17.43 -4.03
C THR A 6 2.80 -16.87 -4.33
N ARG A 7 3.81 -17.43 -3.66
CA ARG A 7 5.22 -17.07 -3.89
C ARG A 7 5.66 -17.36 -5.33
N ASP A 8 5.14 -18.44 -5.91
CA ASP A 8 5.44 -18.84 -7.29
C ASP A 8 4.78 -17.90 -8.30
N GLU A 9 3.51 -17.52 -8.10
CA GLU A 9 2.83 -16.51 -8.92
C GLU A 9 3.56 -15.16 -8.87
N TYR A 10 4.04 -14.77 -7.68
CA TYR A 10 4.81 -13.54 -7.50
C TYR A 10 6.15 -13.60 -8.25
N ARG A 11 6.86 -14.73 -8.15
CA ARG A 11 8.11 -14.95 -8.91
C ARG A 11 7.86 -14.88 -10.42
N GLN A 12 6.80 -15.52 -10.92
CA GLN A 12 6.45 -15.49 -12.34
C GLN A 12 6.15 -14.07 -12.81
N ARG A 13 5.38 -13.31 -12.01
CA ARG A 13 5.10 -11.91 -12.29
C ARG A 13 6.37 -11.06 -12.30
N LEU A 14 7.25 -11.23 -11.33
CA LEU A 14 8.52 -10.50 -11.25
C LEU A 14 9.41 -10.78 -12.48
N MET A 15 9.53 -12.04 -12.88
CA MET A 15 10.26 -12.41 -14.09
C MET A 15 9.63 -11.80 -15.35
N HIS A 16 8.31 -11.75 -15.41
CA HIS A 16 7.59 -11.09 -16.51
C HIS A 16 7.85 -9.58 -16.55
N ASP A 17 7.82 -8.90 -15.40
CA ASP A 17 8.07 -7.46 -15.30
C ASP A 17 9.53 -7.11 -15.62
N ILE A 18 10.51 -7.95 -15.22
CA ILE A 18 11.92 -7.84 -15.64
C ILE A 18 12.04 -7.98 -17.15
N PHE A 19 11.41 -8.99 -17.75
CA PHE A 19 11.45 -9.22 -19.20
C PHE A 19 10.86 -8.03 -19.96
N ARG A 20 9.71 -7.50 -19.50
CA ARG A 20 9.10 -6.29 -20.08
C ARG A 20 10.01 -5.07 -19.97
N LEU A 21 10.71 -4.90 -18.85
CA LEU A 21 11.66 -3.81 -18.69
C LEU A 21 12.80 -3.90 -19.71
N VAL A 22 13.37 -5.09 -19.91
CA VAL A 22 14.40 -5.32 -20.93
C VAL A 22 13.88 -4.97 -22.32
N GLN A 23 12.68 -5.43 -22.68
CA GLN A 23 12.07 -5.11 -23.97
C GLN A 23 11.87 -3.59 -24.17
N MET A 24 11.46 -2.87 -23.14
CA MET A 24 11.29 -1.41 -23.21
C MET A 24 12.62 -0.68 -23.40
N ILE A 25 13.69 -1.15 -22.75
CA ILE A 25 15.05 -0.61 -22.91
C ILE A 25 15.57 -0.90 -24.32
N GLU A 26 15.43 -2.15 -24.79
CA GLU A 26 15.90 -2.56 -26.13
C GLU A 26 15.17 -1.85 -27.26
N ALA A 27 13.88 -1.54 -27.08
CA ALA A 27 13.08 -0.82 -28.05
C ALA A 27 13.36 0.71 -28.07
N ASP A 28 14.21 1.22 -27.17
CA ASP A 28 14.39 2.65 -26.86
C ASP A 28 13.03 3.37 -26.68
N ASP A 29 12.04 2.62 -26.20
CA ASP A 29 10.67 3.07 -26.06
C ASP A 29 10.55 3.80 -24.72
N ASN A 30 11.24 4.93 -24.63
CA ASN A 30 11.27 5.84 -23.49
C ASN A 30 10.00 6.70 -23.41
N PHE A 31 8.88 6.24 -23.99
CA PHE A 31 7.60 6.92 -23.92
C PHE A 31 7.17 7.09 -22.44
N TYR A 32 7.33 8.32 -21.95
CA TYR A 32 6.76 8.84 -20.71
C TYR A 32 6.90 7.93 -19.48
N CYS A 33 8.10 7.93 -18.87
CA CYS A 33 8.31 7.49 -17.48
C CYS A 33 8.01 6.00 -17.20
N GLY A 34 7.61 5.22 -18.20
CA GLY A 34 7.11 3.86 -18.04
C GLY A 34 8.20 2.86 -17.66
N ALA A 35 9.35 2.94 -18.33
CA ALA A 35 10.51 2.09 -18.01
C ALA A 35 11.06 2.39 -16.61
N GLU A 36 11.15 3.67 -16.24
CA GLU A 36 11.60 4.09 -14.90
C GLU A 36 10.62 3.64 -13.80
N ALA A 37 9.31 3.82 -14.02
CA ALA A 37 8.29 3.37 -13.08
C ALA A 37 8.28 1.84 -12.93
N LEU A 38 8.47 1.10 -14.02
CA LEU A 38 8.57 -0.36 -14.00
C LEU A 38 9.87 -0.82 -13.31
N ALA A 39 10.99 -0.15 -13.55
CA ALA A 39 12.27 -0.44 -12.89
C ALA A 39 12.18 -0.27 -11.37
N ARG A 40 11.55 0.82 -10.90
CA ARG A 40 11.28 1.02 -9.46
C ARG A 40 10.38 -0.08 -8.90
N GLY A 41 9.33 -0.46 -9.63
CA GLY A 41 8.45 -1.57 -9.23
C GLY A 41 9.17 -2.93 -9.13
N VAL A 42 10.01 -3.26 -10.11
CA VAL A 42 10.82 -4.49 -10.10
C VAL A 42 11.80 -4.48 -8.92
N HIS A 43 12.47 -3.36 -8.67
CA HIS A 43 13.38 -3.22 -7.52
C HIS A 43 12.65 -3.47 -6.19
N PHE A 44 11.46 -2.91 -6.02
CA PHE A 44 10.60 -3.18 -4.85
C PHE A 44 10.30 -4.67 -4.70
N ASP A 45 9.77 -5.27 -5.76
CA ASP A 45 9.25 -6.62 -5.73
C ASP A 45 10.37 -7.63 -5.49
N VAL A 46 11.57 -7.41 -6.05
CA VAL A 46 12.77 -8.17 -5.72
C VAL A 46 13.08 -8.07 -4.22
N ARG A 47 13.16 -6.86 -3.68
CA ARG A 47 13.51 -6.64 -2.27
C ARG A 47 12.53 -7.33 -1.32
N GLU A 48 11.24 -7.25 -1.59
CA GLU A 48 10.20 -7.88 -0.77
C GLU A 48 10.17 -9.41 -0.95
N TYR A 49 10.44 -9.93 -2.15
CA TYR A 49 10.55 -11.38 -2.41
C TYR A 49 11.65 -12.07 -1.59
N PHE A 50 12.79 -11.40 -1.40
CA PHE A 50 13.91 -11.92 -0.62
C PHE A 50 13.76 -11.66 0.89
N HIS A 51 12.83 -10.80 1.31
CA HIS A 51 12.60 -10.51 2.72
C HIS A 51 11.53 -11.46 3.30
N ALA A 52 11.95 -12.66 3.73
CA ALA A 52 11.06 -13.74 4.17
C ALA A 52 10.05 -13.36 5.29
N GLN A 53 10.36 -12.35 6.12
CA GLN A 53 9.44 -11.85 7.16
C GLN A 53 8.40 -10.84 6.65
N ARG A 54 8.59 -10.28 5.45
CA ARG A 54 7.70 -9.28 4.84
C ARG A 54 6.84 -9.82 3.72
N TRP A 55 7.26 -10.93 3.11
CA TRP A 55 6.40 -11.68 2.22
C TRP A 55 5.18 -12.17 3.01
N GLN A 56 4.05 -11.47 2.87
CA GLN A 56 2.76 -11.94 3.33
C GLN A 56 2.01 -12.56 2.15
N PRO A 57 1.52 -13.81 2.29
CA PRO A 57 0.78 -14.46 1.22
C PRO A 57 -0.60 -13.84 0.99
N ILE A 58 -1.09 -13.01 1.93
CA ILE A 58 -2.42 -12.42 1.89
C ILE A 58 -2.28 -10.98 1.35
N PRO A 59 -2.87 -10.68 0.17
CA PRO A 59 -3.03 -9.31 -0.33
C PRO A 59 -3.58 -8.36 0.75
N VAL A 60 -3.11 -7.13 0.76
CA VAL A 60 -3.52 -6.08 1.70
C VAL A 60 -5.03 -5.89 1.69
N TYR A 61 -5.68 -5.91 0.52
CA TYR A 61 -7.14 -5.83 0.44
C TYR A 61 -7.83 -6.91 1.28
N GLU A 62 -7.42 -8.17 1.10
CA GLU A 62 -8.00 -9.33 1.77
C GLU A 62 -7.67 -9.32 3.27
N GLY A 63 -6.44 -8.95 3.62
CA GLY A 63 -6.02 -8.76 5.01
C GLY A 63 -6.86 -7.70 5.72
N ILE A 64 -7.15 -6.59 5.06
CA ILE A 64 -8.01 -5.54 5.60
C ILE A 64 -9.44 -6.05 5.77
N GLN A 65 -10.01 -6.73 4.77
CA GLN A 65 -11.37 -7.27 4.86
C GLN A 65 -11.54 -8.27 6.01
N ALA A 66 -10.51 -9.08 6.30
CA ALA A 66 -10.56 -10.08 7.36
C ALA A 66 -10.49 -9.47 8.78
N HIS A 67 -9.84 -8.31 8.96
CA HIS A 67 -9.52 -7.78 10.28
C HIS A 67 -10.20 -6.46 10.64
N VAL A 68 -10.63 -5.66 9.65
CA VAL A 68 -11.16 -4.32 9.88
C VAL A 68 -12.70 -4.35 9.88
N PRO A 69 -13.36 -4.12 11.03
CA PRO A 69 -14.81 -4.17 11.13
C PRO A 69 -15.45 -2.97 10.43
N LEU A 70 -16.56 -3.24 9.74
CA LEU A 70 -17.42 -2.18 9.22
C LEU A 70 -18.31 -1.61 10.32
N ASN A 71 -18.71 -0.37 10.12
CA ASN A 71 -19.68 0.34 10.92
C ASN A 71 -19.28 0.62 12.39
N GLU A 72 -18.00 0.48 12.72
CA GLU A 72 -17.45 0.85 14.03
C GLU A 72 -16.59 2.11 13.97
N PRO A 73 -16.45 2.85 15.07
CA PRO A 73 -15.45 3.90 15.18
C PRO A 73 -14.04 3.32 15.02
N LEU A 74 -13.27 3.90 14.11
CA LEU A 74 -11.91 3.48 13.76
C LEU A 74 -11.03 4.71 13.54
N THR A 75 -9.73 4.48 13.64
CA THR A 75 -8.70 5.44 13.25
C THR A 75 -7.77 4.81 12.23
N LEU A 76 -7.55 5.51 11.12
CA LEU A 76 -6.63 5.11 10.07
C LEU A 76 -5.47 6.10 10.01
N LEU A 77 -4.25 5.56 10.00
CA LEU A 77 -3.04 6.30 9.65
C LEU A 77 -2.55 5.78 8.30
N MET A 78 -2.56 6.66 7.31
CA MET A 78 -1.94 6.42 6.01
C MET A 78 -0.69 7.30 5.91
N VAL A 79 0.44 6.71 5.56
CA VAL A 79 1.71 7.43 5.38
C VAL A 79 2.22 7.13 3.98
N HIS A 80 2.58 8.17 3.23
CA HIS A 80 3.35 8.07 1.99
C HIS A 80 4.66 8.86 2.18
N TYR A 81 5.81 8.17 2.20
CA TYR A 81 7.13 8.75 2.55
C TYR A 81 7.78 9.54 1.40
N ALA A 82 7.47 9.23 0.13
CA ALA A 82 7.67 10.19 -0.96
C ALA A 82 6.40 10.30 -1.82
N GLY A 83 6.09 11.54 -2.22
CA GLY A 83 4.95 11.87 -3.07
C GLY A 83 3.88 12.76 -2.42
N GLU A 84 2.98 13.25 -3.26
CA GLU A 84 1.82 14.07 -2.89
C GLU A 84 0.77 13.21 -2.19
N GLY A 85 0.85 13.11 -0.88
CA GLY A 85 -0.04 12.28 -0.09
C GLY A 85 0.26 12.36 1.39
N GLY A 86 1.55 12.51 1.72
CA GLY A 86 2.07 12.77 3.05
C GLY A 86 1.50 11.83 4.11
N ARG A 87 1.29 12.38 5.30
CA ARG A 87 0.68 11.70 6.44
C ARG A 87 -0.78 12.10 6.55
N ARG A 88 -1.68 11.11 6.58
CA ARG A 88 -3.12 11.32 6.80
C ARG A 88 -3.58 10.54 8.01
N PHE A 89 -4.12 11.27 8.98
CA PHE A 89 -4.71 10.71 10.19
C PHE A 89 -6.22 10.92 10.14
N ILE A 90 -6.97 9.84 9.97
CA ILE A 90 -8.41 9.87 9.66
C ILE A 90 -9.15 9.15 10.78
N GLN A 91 -10.14 9.81 11.36
CA GLN A 91 -11.01 9.25 12.39
C GLN A 91 -12.46 9.25 11.91
N GLY A 92 -13.11 8.11 12.00
CA GLY A 92 -14.50 7.99 11.58
C GLY A 92 -15.03 6.58 11.66
N LYS A 93 -16.14 6.34 10.99
CA LYS A 93 -16.78 5.04 10.84
C LYS A 93 -16.58 4.56 9.40
N ILE A 94 -15.89 3.45 9.20
CA ILE A 94 -15.76 2.84 7.87
C ILE A 94 -17.10 2.20 7.52
N VAL A 95 -17.74 2.64 6.45
CA VAL A 95 -19.02 2.11 5.98
C VAL A 95 -18.85 1.13 4.82
N ASN A 96 -17.72 1.19 4.11
CA ASN A 96 -17.41 0.30 3.00
C ASN A 96 -15.90 0.18 2.79
N ILE A 97 -15.44 -1.01 2.37
CA ILE A 97 -14.06 -1.30 1.96
C ILE A 97 -14.13 -1.92 0.57
N GLN A 98 -13.43 -1.31 -0.38
CA GLN A 98 -13.47 -1.70 -1.80
C GLN A 98 -12.07 -2.00 -2.30
N SER A 99 -11.99 -2.88 -3.30
CA SER A 99 -10.75 -3.08 -4.07
C SER A 99 -10.31 -1.74 -4.68
N PRO A 100 -9.00 -1.46 -4.76
CA PRO A 100 -8.52 -0.24 -5.39
C PRO A 100 -8.93 -0.17 -6.88
N PRO A 101 -9.22 1.03 -7.42
CA PRO A 101 -9.75 1.22 -8.77
C PRO A 101 -8.71 1.07 -9.91
N ARG A 102 -7.45 0.76 -9.58
CA ARG A 102 -6.33 0.61 -10.54
C ARG A 102 -5.62 -0.72 -10.28
N PRO A 103 -4.93 -1.31 -11.28
CA PRO A 103 -4.15 -2.53 -11.06
C PRO A 103 -3.08 -2.32 -9.98
N GLY A 104 -3.18 -3.08 -8.89
CA GLY A 104 -2.32 -3.01 -7.71
C GLY A 104 -3.04 -3.48 -6.45
N ASP A 105 -2.30 -3.68 -5.37
CA ASP A 105 -2.84 -4.03 -4.06
C ASP A 105 -3.02 -2.79 -3.17
N GLY A 106 -3.92 -2.87 -2.19
CA GLY A 106 -4.35 -1.78 -1.34
C GLY A 106 -5.82 -1.85 -1.00
N ALA A 107 -6.42 -0.72 -0.61
CA ALA A 107 -7.84 -0.65 -0.29
C ALA A 107 -8.41 0.76 -0.48
N GLY A 108 -9.63 0.83 -0.99
CA GLY A 108 -10.49 2.00 -0.92
C GLY A 108 -11.37 1.94 0.33
N PHE A 109 -11.49 3.05 1.04
CA PHE A 109 -12.32 3.20 2.24
C PHE A 109 -13.36 4.28 2.02
N GLU A 110 -14.63 3.96 2.26
CA GLU A 110 -15.67 4.95 2.46
C GLU A 110 -15.83 5.16 3.97
N ILE A 111 -15.49 6.35 4.44
CA ILE A 111 -15.44 6.68 5.87
C ILE A 111 -16.37 7.84 6.12
N VAL A 112 -17.26 7.72 7.10
CA VAL A 112 -18.00 8.86 7.66
C VAL A 112 -17.11 9.48 8.75
N PRO A 113 -16.49 10.65 8.52
CA PRO A 113 -15.58 11.23 9.51
C PRO A 113 -16.31 11.60 10.80
N LYS A 114 -15.57 11.64 11.91
CA LYS A 114 -16.09 12.11 13.20
C LYS A 114 -16.75 13.50 13.04
N GLY A 115 -18.00 13.64 13.50
CA GLY A 115 -18.77 14.90 13.40
C GLY A 115 -19.39 15.20 12.03
N CYS A 116 -19.19 14.34 11.03
CA CYS A 116 -19.79 14.49 9.69
C CYS A 116 -20.95 13.51 9.49
N ARG A 117 -21.86 13.84 8.56
CA ARG A 117 -22.96 12.94 8.14
C ARG A 117 -22.69 12.20 6.83
N LEU A 118 -21.88 12.79 5.94
CA LEU A 118 -21.61 12.24 4.62
C LEU A 118 -20.29 11.46 4.60
N PRO A 119 -20.26 10.31 3.89
CA PRO A 119 -19.04 9.53 3.71
C PRO A 119 -18.05 10.27 2.79
N ARG A 120 -16.77 10.03 3.03
CA ARG A 120 -15.64 10.48 2.21
C ARG A 120 -14.81 9.28 1.77
N ARG A 121 -14.25 9.36 0.58
CA ARG A 121 -13.41 8.29 0.01
C ARG A 121 -11.94 8.55 0.29
N PHE A 122 -11.27 7.53 0.82
CA PHE A 122 -9.83 7.50 1.01
C PHE A 122 -9.29 6.25 0.33
N HIS A 123 -8.12 6.35 -0.29
CA HIS A 123 -7.50 5.21 -0.95
C HIS A 123 -6.11 5.03 -0.37
N TYR A 124 -5.83 3.80 0.06
CA TYR A 124 -4.49 3.33 0.36
C TYR A 124 -4.03 2.44 -0.78
N ARG A 125 -2.78 2.64 -1.21
CA ARG A 125 -2.13 1.83 -2.22
C ARG A 125 -0.82 1.31 -1.65
N VAL A 126 -0.56 0.03 -1.88
CA VAL A 126 0.73 -0.58 -1.56
C VAL A 126 1.77 -0.03 -2.54
N SER A 127 2.84 0.54 -2.01
CA SER A 127 4.04 0.99 -2.73
C SER A 127 5.23 1.00 -1.76
N GLU A 128 6.46 1.18 -2.26
CA GLU A 128 7.70 1.07 -1.47
C GLU A 128 7.79 2.00 -0.25
N GLU A 129 6.95 3.01 -0.23
CA GLU A 129 7.00 4.14 0.68
C GLU A 129 5.64 4.39 1.32
N ALA A 130 4.71 3.43 1.27
CA ALA A 130 3.37 3.58 1.79
C ALA A 130 3.11 2.66 3.00
N ALA A 131 2.68 3.21 4.12
CA ALA A 131 2.26 2.45 5.28
C ALA A 131 0.78 2.72 5.62
N LEU A 132 0.09 1.69 6.11
CA LEU A 132 -1.26 1.75 6.61
C LEU A 132 -1.32 1.11 7.99
N THR A 133 -1.89 1.83 8.95
CA THR A 133 -2.23 1.27 10.26
C THR A 133 -3.66 1.61 10.63
N VAL A 134 -4.40 0.62 11.13
CA VAL A 134 -5.80 0.76 11.53
C VAL A 134 -5.95 0.36 12.99
N TRP A 135 -6.54 1.25 13.80
CA TRP A 135 -6.88 0.98 15.20
C TRP A 135 -8.38 1.00 15.41
N ARG A 136 -8.82 0.26 16.42
CA ARG A 136 -10.19 0.34 16.93
C ARG A 136 -10.39 1.62 17.73
N GLY A 137 -11.53 2.28 17.54
CA GLY A 137 -11.89 3.50 18.27
C GLY A 137 -11.21 4.76 17.74
N PHE A 138 -11.42 5.87 18.45
CA PHE A 138 -10.78 7.16 18.18
C PHE A 138 -9.51 7.28 19.03
N VAL A 139 -8.34 7.04 18.41
CA VAL A 139 -7.05 7.12 19.11
C VAL A 139 -6.42 8.48 18.93
N SER A 140 -5.72 8.98 19.94
CA SER A 140 -4.97 10.24 19.80
C SER A 140 -3.70 10.00 18.99
N GLU A 141 -3.34 10.95 18.13
CA GLU A 141 -2.12 10.86 17.34
C GLU A 141 -0.85 10.93 18.22
N SER A 142 -0.94 11.57 19.38
CA SER A 142 0.15 11.70 20.37
C SER A 142 0.36 10.46 21.25
N LEU A 143 -0.63 9.57 21.30
CA LEU A 143 -0.63 8.34 22.08
C LEU A 143 -1.01 7.23 21.12
N MET A 144 -0.08 6.80 20.26
CA MET A 144 -0.31 5.65 19.39
C MET A 144 -0.50 4.41 20.27
N PRO A 145 -1.74 3.92 20.50
CA PRO A 145 -1.99 3.00 21.59
C PRO A 145 -2.15 1.57 21.08
N GLY A 146 -1.67 0.61 21.86
CA GLY A 146 -2.04 -0.82 21.75
C GLY A 146 -1.79 -1.50 20.40
N THR A 147 -2.23 -2.76 20.31
CA THR A 147 -2.10 -3.57 19.10
C THR A 147 -3.09 -3.08 18.04
N PRO A 148 -2.64 -2.70 16.83
CA PRO A 148 -3.53 -2.32 15.74
C PRO A 148 -4.40 -3.49 15.28
N LEU A 149 -5.57 -3.21 14.71
CA LEU A 149 -6.42 -4.22 14.05
C LEU A 149 -5.76 -4.73 12.77
N TYR A 150 -5.08 -3.83 12.07
CA TYR A 150 -4.34 -4.14 10.86
C TYR A 150 -3.15 -3.20 10.74
N HIS A 151 -2.01 -3.74 10.32
CA HIS A 151 -0.80 -2.99 10.10
C HIS A 151 -0.06 -3.54 8.89
N HIS A 152 0.20 -2.65 7.95
CA HIS A 152 1.03 -2.89 6.79
C HIS A 152 2.06 -1.76 6.73
N GLU A 153 3.32 -2.08 7.04
CA GLU A 153 4.42 -1.15 7.00
C GLU A 153 5.37 -1.49 5.85
N THR A 154 5.69 -0.47 5.07
CA THR A 154 6.87 -0.46 4.21
C THR A 154 7.89 0.48 4.85
N LEU A 155 9.16 0.05 4.87
CA LEU A 155 10.21 0.93 5.38
C LEU A 155 10.29 2.19 4.52
N PRO A 156 10.60 3.35 5.10
CA PRO A 156 10.91 4.52 4.31
C PRO A 156 12.04 4.20 3.31
N PRO A 157 12.05 4.86 2.14
CA PRO A 157 13.09 4.68 1.16
C PRO A 157 14.44 5.02 1.80
N ILE A 158 15.46 4.19 1.55
CA ILE A 158 16.83 4.55 1.91
C ILE A 158 17.21 5.70 0.99
N ARG A 159 17.27 6.92 1.52
CA ARG A 159 17.81 8.07 0.79
C ARG A 159 19.31 7.93 0.77
N TYR A 160 19.87 7.63 -0.41
CA TYR A 160 21.32 7.56 -0.60
C TYR A 160 21.99 8.95 -0.65
N ASP A 161 21.21 10.04 -0.57
CA ASP A 161 21.68 11.42 -0.67
C ASP A 161 22.31 11.99 0.62
N ALA A 162 22.87 11.13 1.48
CA ALA A 162 23.58 11.56 2.68
C ALA A 162 24.94 10.85 2.87
N ALA A 163 25.57 10.43 1.78
CA ALA A 163 27.01 10.22 1.77
C ALA A 163 27.69 11.50 1.25
N GLN A 164 27.83 12.49 2.14
CA GLN A 164 28.86 13.52 2.02
C GLN A 164 29.96 13.22 3.04
#